data_AF-S5Y273-F1
#
_entry.id   AF-S5Y273-F1
#
_cell.length_a   1.000
_cell.length_b   1.000
_cell.length_c   1.000
_cell.angle_alpha   90.00
_cell.angle_beta   90.00
_cell.angle_gamma   90.00
#
_symmetry.space_group_name_H-M   'P 1'
#
loop_
_entity.id
_entity.type
_entity.pdbx_description
1 polymer ?
#
loop_
_entity_poly.entity_id
_entity_poly.type
_entity_poly.pdbx_seq_one_letter_code
_entity_poly.pdbx_strand_id
1 'polypeptide(L)'
;MSVLLFAGPSLRPGDLDAAAGIELLPPARQGDIYRATCRQPRAIGLVDGFFDGVPAVSHKELLWALAQGIPVFGAASMGALRAAEMASFGMIGLGRIFADYRDGILTRDDEVALVHGPAETGYLGLSLPLVNLRATLDYGQRLAALRPDEAQALLAAGQAQFYQDRTWDSVLAVGLDPARAGEVRLWLRENRQDQKRADAQELVSRLRAHLEADDWPEPPPVHFEWTEAWAKAPWRIAGDPVDEAILTELRLEGDSYLETRRAALLRRLARQALEGAALPPAELAEAKLAFRLPLGLLRQTDLAAWCADNGLTQLGFEALIAERAGLEGLARREDASLGPELIASLREANRYADLRARASRKADLSCERRPAAPPVPVLIGWYFGTRLGRAVPEDLAAYAAQHGFAGLDGFCEALVAEYRLCAQS
;
A
#
# COMPACT_ATOMS: atom_id res chain seq x y z
N MET A 1 -18.99 -2.19 11.42
CA MET A 1 -17.52 -2.21 11.21
C MET A 1 -17.00 -3.50 11.82
N SER A 2 -16.14 -4.25 11.13
CA SER A 2 -15.65 -5.56 11.60
C SER A 2 -14.41 -5.44 12.48
N VAL A 3 -14.18 -6.48 13.30
CA VAL A 3 -12.92 -6.72 14.01
C VAL A 3 -12.09 -7.69 13.18
N LEU A 4 -10.81 -7.43 13.00
CA LEU A 4 -9.91 -8.32 12.22
C LEU A 4 -9.00 -9.09 13.17
N LEU A 5 -8.89 -10.41 13.02
CA LEU A 5 -8.09 -11.27 13.89
C LEU A 5 -7.13 -12.12 13.06
N PHE A 6 -5.81 -11.95 13.25
CA PHE A 6 -4.78 -12.75 12.59
C PHE A 6 -4.40 -13.95 13.45
N ALA A 7 -4.73 -15.17 13.01
CA ALA A 7 -4.39 -16.40 13.73
C ALA A 7 -4.12 -17.58 12.78
N GLY A 8 -3.42 -18.60 13.29
CA GLY A 8 -3.20 -19.87 12.62
C GLY A 8 -3.14 -21.00 13.64
N PRO A 9 -1.97 -21.61 13.91
CA PRO A 9 -1.86 -22.83 14.71
C PRO A 9 -2.39 -22.70 16.15
N SER A 10 -2.45 -21.49 16.70
CA SER A 10 -2.90 -21.26 18.08
C SER A 10 -4.43 -21.31 18.23
N LEU A 11 -5.19 -21.24 17.13
CA LEU A 11 -6.64 -21.42 17.11
C LEU A 11 -7.02 -22.61 16.22
N ARG A 12 -7.95 -23.44 16.67
CA ARG A 12 -8.46 -24.56 15.89
C ARG A 12 -9.68 -24.16 15.06
N PRO A 13 -9.94 -24.87 13.94
CA PRO A 13 -11.21 -24.74 13.23
C PRO A 13 -12.38 -24.97 14.20
N GLY A 14 -13.26 -23.97 14.35
CA GLY A 14 -14.38 -23.98 15.29
C GLY A 14 -14.16 -23.22 16.62
N ASP A 15 -12.96 -22.70 16.90
CA ASP A 15 -12.76 -21.80 18.05
C ASP A 15 -13.46 -20.42 17.84
N LEU A 16 -13.83 -20.10 16.60
CA LEU A 16 -14.60 -18.93 16.21
C LEU A 16 -15.90 -19.32 15.51
N ASP A 17 -17.03 -18.92 16.08
CA ASP A 17 -18.32 -19.01 15.41
C ASP A 17 -18.42 -18.00 14.28
N ALA A 18 -18.96 -18.41 13.13
CA ALA A 18 -19.11 -17.57 11.93
C ALA A 18 -19.94 -16.29 12.16
N ALA A 19 -20.70 -16.23 13.26
CA ALA A 19 -21.55 -15.10 13.63
C ALA A 19 -20.88 -14.07 14.56
N ALA A 20 -19.62 -14.27 14.97
CA ALA A 20 -19.00 -13.50 16.04
C ALA A 20 -18.57 -12.05 15.67
N GLY A 21 -18.87 -11.55 14.47
CA GLY A 21 -18.45 -10.22 14.00
C GLY A 21 -16.93 -9.98 13.95
N ILE A 22 -16.15 -11.05 14.14
CA ILE A 22 -14.70 -11.11 14.03
C ILE A 22 -14.38 -11.84 12.73
N GLU A 23 -13.65 -11.17 11.85
CA GLU A 23 -13.13 -11.73 10.62
C GLU A 23 -11.77 -12.37 10.90
N LEU A 24 -11.70 -13.69 10.75
CA LEU A 24 -10.46 -14.45 10.89
C LEU A 24 -9.62 -14.30 9.61
N LEU A 25 -8.40 -13.81 9.78
CA LEU A 25 -7.37 -13.67 8.78
C LEU A 25 -6.25 -14.70 9.04
N PRO A 26 -5.49 -15.11 8.00
CA PRO A 26 -4.35 -16.01 8.18
C PRO A 26 -3.29 -15.42 9.14
N PRO A 27 -2.28 -16.18 9.59
CA PRO A 27 -1.17 -15.64 10.37
C PRO A 27 -0.57 -14.39 9.71
N ALA A 28 -0.32 -13.36 10.52
CA ALA A 28 0.14 -12.09 10.00
C ALA A 28 1.56 -12.19 9.44
N ARG A 29 1.79 -11.50 8.32
CA ARG A 29 3.11 -11.23 7.76
C ARG A 29 3.33 -9.72 7.62
N GLN A 30 4.56 -9.31 7.31
CA GLN A 30 4.85 -7.90 7.05
C GLN A 30 3.89 -7.30 6.01
N GLY A 31 3.33 -6.14 6.35
CA GLY A 31 2.35 -5.41 5.56
C GLY A 31 0.89 -5.77 5.80
N ASP A 32 0.59 -6.89 6.45
CA ASP A 32 -0.80 -7.29 6.73
C ASP A 32 -1.49 -6.34 7.72
N ILE A 33 -0.77 -5.90 8.75
CA ILE A 33 -1.32 -4.94 9.73
C ILE A 33 -1.60 -3.60 9.07
N TYR A 34 -0.70 -3.13 8.19
CA TYR A 34 -0.95 -1.92 7.40
C TYR A 34 -2.21 -2.05 6.53
N ARG A 35 -2.35 -3.14 5.77
CA ARG A 35 -3.53 -3.40 4.93
C ARG A 35 -4.81 -3.49 5.76
N ALA A 36 -4.76 -4.16 6.91
CA ALA A 36 -5.85 -4.20 7.86
C ALA A 36 -6.24 -2.80 8.35
N THR A 37 -5.26 -1.97 8.69
CA THR A 37 -5.48 -0.57 9.13
C THR A 37 -6.19 0.25 8.06
N CYS A 38 -5.83 0.08 6.77
CA CYS A 38 -6.48 0.77 5.65
C CYS A 38 -7.98 0.42 5.51
N ARG A 39 -8.43 -0.72 6.04
CA ARG A 39 -9.85 -1.11 6.07
C ARG A 39 -10.65 -0.41 7.18
N GLN A 40 -9.99 0.36 8.04
CA GLN A 40 -10.56 1.06 9.19
C GLN A 40 -11.44 0.15 10.08
N PRO A 41 -10.91 -1.00 10.55
CA PRO A 41 -11.65 -1.89 11.46
C PRO A 41 -11.88 -1.24 12.83
N ARG A 42 -12.81 -1.80 13.62
CA ARG A 42 -13.01 -1.40 15.02
C ARG A 42 -11.79 -1.70 15.88
N ALA A 43 -11.16 -2.84 15.63
CA ALA A 43 -9.97 -3.30 16.34
C ALA A 43 -9.23 -4.35 15.51
N ILE A 44 -7.96 -4.56 15.85
CA ILE A 44 -7.10 -5.59 15.27
C ILE A 44 -6.63 -6.52 16.39
N GLY A 45 -6.85 -7.82 16.25
CA GLY A 45 -6.27 -8.86 17.08
C GLY A 45 -5.11 -9.55 16.35
N LEU A 46 -3.98 -9.73 17.04
CA LEU A 46 -2.81 -10.43 16.53
C LEU A 46 -2.50 -11.62 17.45
N VAL A 47 -2.60 -12.83 16.90
CA VAL A 47 -2.27 -14.07 17.61
C VAL A 47 -1.01 -14.69 17.02
N ASP A 48 -1.10 -15.13 15.77
CA ASP A 48 -0.02 -15.81 15.07
C ASP A 48 0.54 -14.95 13.95
N GLY A 49 1.83 -15.14 13.66
CA GLY A 49 2.49 -14.61 12.48
C GLY A 49 3.46 -15.62 11.91
N PHE A 50 3.82 -15.45 10.63
CA PHE A 50 4.80 -16.31 9.98
C PHE A 50 6.20 -16.04 10.53
N PHE A 51 6.89 -17.10 10.96
CA PHE A 51 8.24 -17.02 11.52
C PHE A 51 9.34 -17.41 10.51
N ASP A 52 8.99 -18.11 9.43
CA ASP A 52 9.92 -18.61 8.42
C ASP A 52 9.55 -18.13 7.00
N GLY A 53 10.57 -17.83 6.18
CA GLY A 53 10.44 -17.45 4.77
C GLY A 53 9.82 -16.09 4.46
N VAL A 54 9.23 -15.40 5.44
CA VAL A 54 8.59 -14.08 5.25
C VAL A 54 8.93 -13.16 6.42
N PRO A 55 9.25 -11.87 6.19
CA PRO A 55 9.45 -10.93 7.28
C PRO A 55 8.24 -10.85 8.22
N ALA A 56 8.51 -10.88 9.52
CA ALA A 56 7.52 -10.72 10.58
C ALA A 56 6.90 -9.32 10.56
N VAL A 57 5.75 -9.17 11.24
CA VAL A 57 5.07 -7.88 11.43
C VAL A 57 6.04 -6.85 12.03
N SER A 58 6.14 -5.68 11.39
CA SER A 58 6.99 -4.58 11.85
C SER A 58 6.31 -3.75 12.94
N HIS A 59 7.08 -3.30 13.94
CA HIS A 59 6.63 -2.34 14.96
C HIS A 59 6.02 -1.08 14.34
N LYS A 60 6.51 -0.62 13.19
CA LYS A 60 5.96 0.56 12.52
C LYS A 60 4.54 0.35 12.00
N GLU A 61 4.16 -0.87 11.63
CA GLU A 61 2.78 -1.14 11.22
C GLU A 61 1.82 -1.07 12.41
N LEU A 62 2.27 -1.57 13.58
CA LEU A 62 1.51 -1.51 14.83
C LEU A 62 1.39 -0.05 15.32
N LEU A 63 2.49 0.71 15.30
CA LEU A 63 2.47 2.15 15.61
C LEU A 63 1.54 2.92 14.67
N TRP A 64 1.53 2.57 13.38
CA TRP A 64 0.62 3.18 12.41
C TRP A 64 -0.84 2.91 12.76
N ALA A 65 -1.21 1.66 13.05
CA ALA A 65 -2.57 1.29 13.47
C ALA A 65 -3.02 2.08 14.71
N LEU A 66 -2.18 2.14 15.75
CA LEU A 66 -2.45 2.89 16.97
C LEU A 66 -2.59 4.40 16.69
N ALA A 67 -1.74 4.96 15.84
CA ALA A 67 -1.81 6.38 15.44
C ALA A 67 -3.04 6.72 14.59
N GLN A 68 -3.68 5.73 13.95
CA GLN A 68 -4.99 5.88 13.31
C GLN A 68 -6.17 5.73 14.29
N GLY A 69 -5.89 5.58 15.59
CA GLY A 69 -6.91 5.39 16.63
C GLY A 69 -7.50 3.99 16.67
N ILE A 70 -6.88 3.00 16.03
CA ILE A 70 -7.36 1.62 16.01
C ILE A 70 -6.70 0.84 17.16
N PRO A 71 -7.48 0.32 18.13
CA PRO A 71 -6.93 -0.53 19.17
C PRO A 71 -6.39 -1.84 18.62
N VAL A 72 -5.20 -2.21 19.07
CA VAL A 72 -4.50 -3.44 18.69
C VAL A 72 -4.32 -4.32 19.92
N PHE A 73 -4.83 -5.54 19.85
CA PHE A 73 -4.71 -6.57 20.88
C PHE A 73 -3.71 -7.62 20.43
N GLY A 74 -2.83 -8.07 21.31
CA GLY A 74 -1.90 -9.16 21.04
C GLY A 74 -1.91 -10.21 22.14
N ALA A 75 -1.94 -11.48 21.75
CA ALA A 75 -1.86 -12.61 22.67
C ALA A 75 -1.28 -13.82 21.96
N ALA A 76 -0.71 -14.75 22.71
CA ALA A 76 -0.02 -15.92 22.18
C ALA A 76 1.06 -15.60 21.12
N SER A 77 1.86 -16.61 20.80
CA SER A 77 2.83 -16.57 19.70
C SER A 77 3.56 -15.23 19.45
N MET A 78 3.54 -14.73 18.21
CA MET A 78 4.12 -13.46 17.80
C MET A 78 3.31 -12.27 18.33
N GLY A 79 2.00 -12.44 18.54
CA GLY A 79 1.13 -11.40 19.07
C GLY A 79 1.50 -10.96 20.49
N ALA A 80 1.80 -11.90 21.36
CA ALA A 80 2.25 -11.65 22.72
C ALA A 80 3.62 -10.96 22.77
N LEU A 81 4.57 -11.41 21.94
CA LEU A 81 5.89 -10.78 21.84
C LEU A 81 5.76 -9.32 21.38
N ARG A 82 5.02 -9.08 20.29
CA ARG A 82 4.78 -7.73 19.78
C ARG A 82 4.02 -6.87 20.78
N ALA A 83 3.04 -7.43 21.50
CA ALA A 83 2.34 -6.71 22.56
C ALA A 83 3.26 -6.30 23.70
N ALA A 84 4.21 -7.15 24.12
CA ALA A 84 5.18 -6.82 25.16
C ALA A 84 6.09 -5.66 24.74
N GLU A 85 6.59 -5.69 23.49
CA GLU A 85 7.42 -4.62 22.94
C GLU A 85 6.65 -3.31 22.70
N MET A 86 5.34 -3.41 22.43
CA MET A 86 4.48 -2.28 22.06
C MET A 86 3.59 -1.78 23.20
N ALA A 87 3.67 -2.36 24.40
CA ALA A 87 2.81 -2.04 25.52
C ALA A 87 2.90 -0.55 25.93
N SER A 88 4.11 0.01 25.93
CA SER A 88 4.36 1.43 26.24
C SER A 88 3.78 2.39 25.19
N PHE A 89 3.47 1.89 23.99
CA PHE A 89 2.85 2.66 22.91
C PHE A 89 1.32 2.45 22.85
N GLY A 90 0.75 1.61 23.71
CA GLY A 90 -0.70 1.42 23.81
C GLY A 90 -1.27 0.15 23.16
N MET A 91 -0.42 -0.76 22.67
CA MET A 91 -0.89 -2.09 22.29
C MET A 91 -1.30 -2.89 23.53
N ILE A 92 -2.44 -3.59 23.45
CA ILE A 92 -3.03 -4.30 24.59
C ILE A 92 -2.59 -5.76 24.55
N GLY A 93 -1.74 -6.15 25.49
CA GLY A 93 -1.33 -7.55 25.64
C GLY A 93 -2.25 -8.36 26.55
N LEU A 94 -2.49 -9.61 26.18
CA LEU A 94 -3.32 -10.57 26.93
C LEU A 94 -2.63 -11.93 27.06
N GLY A 95 -3.01 -12.68 28.09
CA GLY A 95 -2.50 -14.03 28.33
C GLY A 95 -1.16 -14.10 29.06
N ARG A 96 -0.78 -15.34 29.43
CA ARG A 96 0.42 -15.62 30.23
C ARG A 96 1.69 -15.36 29.45
N ILE A 97 1.73 -15.68 28.16
CA ILE A 97 2.93 -15.49 27.32
C ILE A 97 3.27 -14.01 27.22
N PHE A 98 2.27 -13.13 27.07
CA PHE A 98 2.49 -11.69 27.09
C PHE A 98 3.04 -11.22 28.44
N ALA A 99 2.42 -11.65 29.55
CA ALA A 99 2.88 -11.29 30.88
C ALA A 99 4.34 -11.74 31.11
N ASP A 100 4.68 -12.97 30.72
CA ASP A 100 6.02 -13.50 30.87
C ASP A 100 7.06 -12.74 30.03
N TYR A 101 6.72 -12.28 28.81
CA TYR A 101 7.61 -11.40 28.02
C TYR A 101 7.73 -10.00 28.63
N ARG A 102 6.60 -9.38 29.03
CA ARG A 102 6.56 -8.05 29.65
C ARG A 102 7.41 -8.00 30.92
N ASP A 103 7.32 -9.05 31.73
CA ASP A 103 8.01 -9.15 33.02
C ASP A 103 9.45 -9.69 32.87
N GLY A 104 9.90 -9.99 31.64
CA GLY A 104 11.26 -10.44 31.33
C GLY A 104 11.56 -11.89 31.73
N ILE A 105 10.54 -12.68 32.04
CA ILE A 105 10.66 -14.13 32.29
C ILE A 105 11.01 -14.87 31.00
N LEU A 106 10.38 -14.46 29.88
CA LEU A 106 10.75 -14.89 28.53
C LEU A 106 11.52 -13.77 27.84
N THR A 107 12.65 -14.11 27.23
CA THR A 107 13.52 -13.15 26.54
C THR A 107 13.94 -13.61 25.14
N ARG A 108 13.66 -14.86 24.77
CA ARG A 108 14.03 -15.42 23.47
C ARG A 108 12.83 -15.42 22.54
N ASP A 109 13.09 -15.10 21.27
CA ASP A 109 12.06 -15.07 20.22
C ASP A 109 11.59 -16.50 19.85
N ASP A 110 12.45 -17.50 20.01
CA ASP A 110 12.14 -18.91 19.69
C ASP A 110 11.26 -19.61 20.73
N GLU A 111 10.90 -18.94 21.84
CA GLU A 111 10.02 -19.49 22.87
C GLU A 111 8.63 -19.80 22.30
N VAL A 112 8.20 -18.97 21.35
CA VAL A 112 6.88 -19.03 20.70
C VAL A 112 6.89 -19.63 19.30
N ALA A 113 8.09 -19.83 18.73
CA ALA A 113 8.28 -20.31 17.37
C ALA A 113 7.92 -21.80 17.25
N LEU A 114 7.24 -22.14 16.15
CA LEU A 114 6.96 -23.52 15.75
C LEU A 114 6.82 -23.60 14.23
N VAL A 115 7.05 -24.79 13.68
CA VAL A 115 6.74 -25.11 12.29
C VAL A 115 5.28 -25.53 12.20
N HIS A 116 4.52 -24.98 11.27
CA HIS A 116 3.13 -25.36 11.04
C HIS A 116 2.90 -25.77 9.58
N GLY A 117 1.88 -26.60 9.37
CA GLY A 117 1.39 -26.95 8.05
C GLY A 117 0.77 -25.74 7.32
N PRO A 118 0.46 -25.88 6.03
CA PRO A 118 -0.16 -24.82 5.25
C PRO A 118 -1.67 -24.70 5.59
N ALA A 119 -2.34 -23.69 5.03
CA ALA A 119 -3.72 -23.33 5.35
C ALA A 119 -4.71 -24.49 5.15
N GLU A 120 -4.47 -25.34 4.17
CA GLU A 120 -5.28 -26.52 3.82
C GLU A 120 -5.33 -27.55 4.95
N THR A 121 -4.34 -27.54 5.84
CA THR A 121 -4.26 -28.41 7.02
C THR A 121 -4.72 -27.72 8.30
N GLY A 122 -5.27 -26.50 8.20
CA GLY A 122 -5.65 -25.68 9.35
C GLY A 122 -4.44 -25.24 10.18
N TYR A 123 -3.27 -25.07 9.54
CA TYR A 123 -2.02 -24.70 10.21
C TYR A 123 -1.59 -25.66 11.33
N LEU A 124 -1.69 -26.97 11.10
CA LEU A 124 -1.30 -27.96 12.11
C LEU A 124 0.13 -27.74 12.62
N GLY A 125 0.32 -27.58 13.94
CA GLY A 125 1.65 -27.48 14.54
C GLY A 125 2.45 -28.76 14.40
N LEU A 126 3.58 -28.69 13.70
CA LEU A 126 4.49 -29.79 13.40
C LEU A 126 5.68 -29.87 14.37
N SER A 127 5.98 -28.79 15.08
CA SER A 127 7.00 -28.76 16.13
C SER A 127 6.49 -28.15 17.44
N LEU A 128 7.27 -28.31 18.51
CA LEU A 128 6.92 -27.96 19.89
C LEU A 128 7.43 -26.56 20.28
N PRO A 129 6.55 -25.61 20.65
CA PRO A 129 6.95 -24.35 21.29
C PRO A 129 7.51 -24.56 22.70
N LEU A 130 8.51 -23.76 23.10
CA LEU A 130 9.02 -23.83 24.48
C LEU A 130 7.99 -23.37 25.51
N VAL A 131 7.13 -22.41 25.18
CA VAL A 131 6.05 -21.98 26.09
C VAL A 131 5.10 -23.13 26.44
N ASN A 132 4.79 -24.01 25.48
CA ASN A 132 3.96 -25.20 25.72
C ASN A 132 4.73 -26.28 26.49
N LEU A 133 6.04 -26.43 26.21
CA LEU A 133 6.93 -27.27 27.02
C LEU A 133 6.91 -26.83 28.49
N ARG A 134 7.22 -25.56 28.77
CA ARG A 134 7.22 -24.98 30.13
C ARG A 134 5.90 -25.19 30.84
N ALA A 135 4.78 -24.82 30.22
CA ALA A 135 3.46 -24.98 30.81
C ALA A 135 3.14 -26.44 31.16
N THR A 136 3.57 -27.38 30.31
CA THR A 136 3.38 -28.82 30.55
C THR A 136 4.28 -29.33 31.67
N LEU A 137 5.53 -28.87 31.74
CA LEU A 137 6.47 -29.24 32.82
C LEU A 137 5.99 -28.69 34.18
N ASP A 138 5.59 -27.42 34.22
CA ASP A 138 5.00 -26.78 35.42
C ASP A 138 3.77 -27.57 35.91
N TYR A 139 2.91 -28.00 34.99
CA TYR A 139 1.74 -28.81 35.32
C TYR A 139 2.14 -30.20 35.86
N GLY A 140 3.11 -30.85 35.23
CA GLY A 140 3.63 -32.14 35.68
C GLY A 140 4.28 -32.08 37.06
N GLN A 141 5.00 -31.01 37.37
CA GLN A 141 5.58 -30.79 38.70
C GLN A 141 4.50 -30.56 39.76
N ARG A 142 3.46 -29.77 39.45
CA ARG A 142 2.33 -29.55 40.37
C ARG A 142 1.58 -30.84 40.71
N LEU A 143 1.48 -31.76 39.76
CA LEU A 143 0.87 -33.08 39.96
C LEU A 143 1.84 -34.13 40.52
N ALA A 144 3.07 -33.75 40.84
CA ALA A 144 4.16 -34.66 41.23
C ALA A 144 4.42 -35.79 40.21
N ALA A 145 4.01 -35.61 38.96
CA ALA A 145 4.27 -36.53 37.86
C ALA A 145 5.71 -36.39 37.33
N LEU A 146 6.31 -35.20 37.49
CA LEU A 146 7.70 -34.89 37.16
C LEU A 146 8.43 -34.35 38.38
N ARG A 147 9.64 -34.85 38.62
CA ARG A 147 10.52 -34.28 39.65
C ARG A 147 11.17 -32.97 39.15
N PRO A 148 11.61 -32.08 40.05
CA PRO A 148 12.25 -30.82 39.64
C PRO A 148 13.50 -30.98 38.75
N ASP A 149 14.32 -32.00 39.02
CA ASP A 149 15.49 -32.35 38.21
C ASP A 149 15.10 -32.77 36.78
N GLU A 150 14.04 -33.58 36.65
CA GLU A 150 13.51 -34.04 35.37
C GLU A 150 12.96 -32.89 34.53
N ALA A 151 12.17 -32.01 35.16
CA ALA A 151 11.62 -30.85 34.48
C ALA A 151 12.72 -29.91 33.99
N GLN A 152 13.76 -29.67 34.80
CA GLN A 152 14.90 -28.85 34.40
C GLN A 152 15.68 -29.49 33.25
N ALA A 153 15.92 -30.81 33.28
CA ALA A 153 16.62 -31.52 32.21
C ALA A 153 15.84 -31.48 30.89
N LEU A 154 14.52 -31.69 30.93
CA LEU A 154 13.65 -31.61 29.75
C LEU A 154 13.59 -30.19 29.17
N LEU A 155 13.51 -29.17 30.02
CA LEU A 155 13.54 -27.78 29.57
C LEU A 155 14.88 -27.45 28.88
N ALA A 156 16.00 -27.83 29.49
CA ALA A 156 17.33 -27.62 28.91
C ALA A 156 17.48 -28.36 27.56
N ALA A 157 16.99 -29.59 27.47
CA ALA A 157 16.96 -30.36 26.22
C ALA A 157 16.14 -29.67 25.13
N GLY A 158 14.98 -29.11 25.48
CA GLY A 158 14.16 -28.34 24.55
C GLY A 158 14.84 -27.06 24.07
N GLN A 159 15.47 -26.31 24.99
CA GLN A 159 16.16 -25.05 24.68
C GLN A 159 17.40 -25.24 23.80
N ALA A 160 18.05 -26.41 23.89
CA ALA A 160 19.21 -26.75 23.07
C ALA A 160 18.83 -27.14 21.62
N GLN A 161 17.57 -27.46 21.35
CA GLN A 161 17.10 -27.87 20.03
C GLN A 161 16.60 -26.67 19.21
N PHE A 162 16.94 -26.66 17.92
CA PHE A 162 16.36 -25.72 16.97
C PHE A 162 14.85 -25.95 16.87
N TYR A 163 14.07 -24.87 16.82
CA TYR A 163 12.61 -24.94 16.97
C TYR A 163 11.92 -25.79 15.88
N GLN A 164 12.55 -25.96 14.72
CA GLN A 164 12.01 -26.77 13.62
C GLN A 164 12.05 -28.27 13.92
N ASP A 165 13.07 -28.72 14.64
CA ASP A 165 13.28 -30.14 14.96
C ASP A 165 12.68 -30.54 16.32
N ARG A 166 12.19 -29.56 17.09
CA ARG A 166 11.75 -29.77 18.46
C ARG A 166 10.44 -30.54 18.52
N THR A 167 10.45 -31.71 19.12
CA THR A 167 9.26 -32.53 19.39
C THR A 167 9.29 -33.07 20.81
N TRP A 168 8.17 -33.56 21.33
CA TRP A 168 8.17 -34.24 22.63
C TRP A 168 9.11 -35.45 22.63
N ASP A 169 9.14 -36.23 21.56
CA ASP A 169 10.00 -37.42 21.48
C ASP A 169 11.49 -37.05 21.45
N SER A 170 11.88 -36.01 20.70
CA SER A 170 13.28 -35.55 20.68
C SER A 170 13.71 -34.96 22.01
N VAL A 171 12.82 -34.25 22.72
CA VAL A 171 13.11 -33.69 24.06
C VAL A 171 13.24 -34.79 25.11
N LEU A 172 12.32 -35.76 25.11
CA LEU A 172 12.35 -36.89 26.05
C LEU A 172 13.60 -37.77 25.85
N ALA A 173 13.98 -38.02 24.60
CA ALA A 173 15.13 -38.87 24.27
C ALA A 173 16.47 -38.29 24.78
N VAL A 174 16.57 -36.97 24.91
CA VAL A 174 17.77 -36.27 25.39
C VAL A 174 17.70 -36.00 26.89
N GLY A 175 16.52 -35.63 27.40
CA GLY A 175 16.35 -35.15 28.77
C GLY A 175 16.21 -36.22 29.84
N LEU A 176 15.88 -37.47 29.48
CA LEU A 176 15.60 -38.56 30.43
C LEU A 176 16.19 -39.89 29.97
N ASP A 177 16.38 -40.83 30.91
CA ASP A 177 16.70 -42.21 30.57
C ASP A 177 15.52 -42.90 29.86
N PRO A 178 15.75 -43.97 29.07
CA PRO A 178 14.70 -44.58 28.26
C PRO A 178 13.49 -45.12 29.02
N ALA A 179 13.68 -45.63 30.25
CA ALA A 179 12.57 -46.17 31.04
C ALA A 179 11.66 -45.03 31.52
N ARG A 180 12.28 -43.98 32.09
CA ARG A 180 11.54 -42.81 32.57
C ARG A 180 10.90 -42.02 31.43
N ALA A 181 11.59 -41.89 30.29
CA ALA A 181 11.04 -41.28 29.07
C ALA A 181 9.75 -41.99 28.62
N GLY A 182 9.68 -43.32 28.75
CA GLY A 182 8.48 -44.11 28.44
C GLY A 182 7.29 -43.78 29.33
N GLU A 183 7.51 -43.65 30.64
CA GLU A 183 6.46 -43.27 31.61
C GLU A 183 5.94 -41.85 31.34
N VAL A 184 6.85 -40.90 31.16
CA VAL A 184 6.48 -39.50 30.88
C VAL A 184 5.77 -39.39 29.55
N ARG A 185 6.18 -40.15 28.52
CA ARG A 185 5.48 -40.21 27.22
C ARG A 185 4.02 -40.65 27.37
N LEU A 186 3.74 -41.63 28.22
CA LEU A 186 2.36 -42.08 28.48
C LEU A 186 1.57 -40.99 29.18
N TRP A 187 2.13 -40.36 30.21
CA TRP A 187 1.49 -39.26 30.93
C TRP A 187 1.17 -38.07 30.01
N LEU A 188 2.08 -37.73 29.10
CA LEU A 188 1.90 -36.65 28.11
C LEU A 188 0.74 -36.86 27.14
N ARG A 189 0.16 -38.06 27.01
CA ARG A 189 -0.98 -38.27 26.09
C ARG A 189 -2.21 -37.46 26.50
N GLU A 190 -2.44 -37.33 27.82
CA GLU A 190 -3.64 -36.68 28.37
C GLU A 190 -3.33 -35.34 29.07
N ASN A 191 -2.05 -35.02 29.32
CA ASN A 191 -1.67 -33.93 30.23
C ASN A 191 -0.88 -32.78 29.56
N ARG A 192 -0.73 -32.80 28.23
CA ARG A 192 -0.10 -31.69 27.49
C ARG A 192 -0.87 -30.40 27.70
N GLN A 193 -0.13 -29.34 27.99
CA GLN A 193 -0.67 -27.98 28.08
C GLN A 193 -0.39 -27.22 26.80
N ASP A 194 -1.42 -26.57 26.27
CA ASP A 194 -1.33 -25.70 25.09
C ASP A 194 -1.53 -24.24 25.51
N GLN A 195 -0.46 -23.64 26.05
CA GLN A 195 -0.49 -22.27 26.55
C GLN A 195 -0.75 -21.27 25.41
N LYS A 196 -0.22 -21.53 24.21
CA LYS A 196 -0.52 -20.70 23.03
C LYS A 196 -2.02 -20.66 22.74
N ARG A 197 -2.69 -21.81 22.79
CA ARG A 197 -4.15 -21.87 22.58
C ARG A 197 -4.93 -21.19 23.70
N ALA A 198 -4.54 -21.39 24.95
CA ALA A 198 -5.21 -20.76 26.09
C ALA A 198 -5.18 -19.22 25.97
N ASP A 199 -4.01 -18.64 25.66
CA ASP A 199 -3.86 -17.19 25.46
C ASP A 199 -4.64 -16.69 24.24
N ALA A 200 -4.65 -17.45 23.14
CA ALA A 200 -5.41 -17.10 21.95
C ALA A 200 -6.92 -17.08 22.21
N GLN A 201 -7.44 -18.03 22.98
CA GLN A 201 -8.84 -18.09 23.40
C GLN A 201 -9.21 -16.93 24.33
N GLU A 202 -8.31 -16.51 25.22
CA GLU A 202 -8.50 -15.33 26.07
C GLU A 202 -8.66 -14.07 25.22
N LEU A 203 -7.82 -13.88 24.20
CA LEU A 203 -7.94 -12.76 23.27
C LEU A 203 -9.27 -12.77 22.52
N VAL A 204 -9.68 -13.93 22.00
CA VAL A 204 -10.99 -14.07 21.32
C VAL A 204 -12.14 -13.69 22.26
N SER A 205 -12.11 -14.19 23.50
CA SER A 205 -13.11 -13.87 24.52
C SER A 205 -13.16 -12.36 24.80
N ARG A 206 -11.99 -11.71 24.91
CA ARG A 206 -11.89 -10.27 25.14
C ARG A 206 -12.43 -9.45 23.98
N LEU A 207 -12.11 -9.83 22.73
CA LEU A 207 -12.64 -9.16 21.55
C LEU A 207 -14.16 -9.29 21.44
N ARG A 208 -14.74 -10.44 21.81
CA ARG A 208 -16.19 -10.65 21.84
C ARG A 208 -16.86 -9.75 22.88
N ALA A 209 -16.32 -9.69 24.10
CA ALA A 209 -16.85 -8.82 25.14
C ALA A 209 -16.90 -7.35 24.68
N HIS A 210 -15.84 -6.86 24.03
CA HIS A 210 -15.79 -5.50 23.48
C HIS A 210 -16.77 -5.28 22.33
N LEU A 211 -17.00 -6.29 21.50
CA LEU A 211 -17.97 -6.22 20.42
C LEU A 211 -19.41 -6.20 20.94
N GLU A 212 -19.71 -6.98 21.97
CA GLU A 212 -21.05 -7.06 22.59
C GLU A 212 -21.40 -5.78 23.35
N ALA A 213 -20.45 -5.18 24.06
CA ALA A 213 -20.63 -3.95 24.80
C ALA A 213 -20.44 -2.67 23.96
N ASP A 214 -19.90 -2.81 22.74
CA ASP A 214 -19.43 -1.72 21.86
C ASP A 214 -18.48 -0.72 22.57
N ASP A 215 -17.60 -1.22 23.43
CA ASP A 215 -16.73 -0.43 24.29
C ASP A 215 -15.24 -0.61 23.92
N TRP A 216 -14.82 0.04 22.84
CA TRP A 216 -13.44 -0.09 22.37
C TRP A 216 -12.50 0.86 23.12
N PRO A 217 -11.38 0.36 23.67
CA PRO A 217 -10.39 1.23 24.31
C PRO A 217 -9.76 2.14 23.26
N GLU A 218 -9.74 3.44 23.52
CA GLU A 218 -9.02 4.39 22.67
C GLU A 218 -7.51 4.23 22.89
N PRO A 219 -6.71 4.01 21.83
CA PRO A 219 -5.26 4.03 21.95
C PRO A 219 -4.79 5.39 22.50
N PRO A 220 -3.74 5.43 23.32
CA PRO A 220 -3.10 6.68 23.70
C PRO A 220 -2.59 7.41 22.44
N PRO A 221 -2.46 8.74 22.46
CA PRO A 221 -1.92 9.47 21.34
C PRO A 221 -0.46 9.05 21.09
N VAL A 222 -0.24 8.32 19.99
CA VAL A 222 1.08 7.88 19.56
C VAL A 222 1.62 8.87 18.53
N HIS A 223 2.80 9.43 18.78
CA HIS A 223 3.51 10.18 17.75
C HIS A 223 4.12 9.22 16.72
N PHE A 224 3.50 9.14 15.55
CA PHE A 224 4.02 8.36 14.44
C PHE A 224 5.01 9.19 13.59
N GLU A 225 6.29 8.87 13.69
CA GLU A 225 7.30 9.49 12.82
C GLU A 225 7.32 8.86 11.43
N TRP A 226 6.99 9.70 10.45
CA TRP A 226 7.11 9.35 9.05
C TRP A 226 8.58 9.31 8.63
N THR A 227 9.10 8.10 8.35
CA THR A 227 10.48 7.91 7.89
C THR A 227 10.53 7.51 6.43
N GLU A 228 11.69 7.68 5.80
CA GLU A 228 11.92 7.26 4.42
C GLU A 228 11.69 5.75 4.22
N ALA A 229 12.14 4.91 5.16
CA ALA A 229 11.88 3.48 5.15
C ALA A 229 10.38 3.14 5.21
N TRP A 230 9.58 3.92 5.95
CA TRP A 230 8.13 3.77 5.97
C TRP A 230 7.49 4.31 4.68
N ALA A 231 8.03 5.38 4.08
CA ALA A 231 7.54 5.93 2.82
C ALA A 231 7.75 4.96 1.64
N LYS A 232 8.86 4.23 1.65
CA LYS A 232 9.28 3.29 0.60
C LYS A 232 8.91 1.83 0.90
N ALA A 233 8.16 1.58 1.98
CA ALA A 233 7.80 0.23 2.37
C ALA A 233 7.00 -0.46 1.24
N PRO A 234 7.45 -1.61 0.71
CA PRO A 234 6.88 -2.23 -0.48
C PRO A 234 5.41 -2.61 -0.30
N TRP A 235 4.99 -2.96 0.92
CA TRP A 235 3.59 -3.29 1.23
C TRP A 235 2.65 -2.08 1.32
N ARG A 236 3.17 -0.85 1.40
CA ARG A 236 2.34 0.37 1.32
C ARG A 236 2.01 0.74 -0.11
N ILE A 237 2.86 0.31 -1.03
CA ILE A 237 2.69 0.39 -2.47
C ILE A 237 1.98 -0.92 -2.88
N ALA A 238 0.83 -1.20 -2.27
CA ALA A 238 0.03 -2.38 -2.60
C ALA A 238 -0.63 -2.16 -3.98
N GLY A 239 0.16 -2.31 -5.04
CA GLY A 239 -0.32 -2.58 -6.39
C GLY A 239 -0.46 -4.08 -6.61
N ASP A 240 -1.04 -4.46 -7.76
CA ASP A 240 -0.95 -5.84 -8.26
C ASP A 240 0.53 -6.27 -8.31
N PRO A 241 0.91 -7.51 -7.90
CA PRO A 241 2.27 -8.00 -8.08
C PRO A 241 2.83 -7.82 -9.50
N VAL A 242 1.95 -7.88 -10.51
CA VAL A 242 2.28 -7.59 -11.91
C VAL A 242 2.64 -6.10 -12.09
N ASP A 243 1.87 -5.18 -11.49
CA ASP A 243 2.14 -3.75 -11.54
C ASP A 243 3.49 -3.41 -10.91
N GLU A 244 3.84 -4.01 -9.77
CA GLU A 244 5.12 -3.75 -9.12
C GLU A 244 6.31 -4.28 -9.93
N ALA A 245 6.14 -5.40 -10.64
CA ALA A 245 7.14 -5.88 -11.60
C ALA A 245 7.32 -4.89 -12.76
N ILE A 246 6.23 -4.37 -13.32
CA ILE A 246 6.27 -3.34 -14.39
C ILE A 246 6.92 -2.05 -13.88
N LEU A 247 6.58 -1.59 -12.67
CA LEU A 247 7.21 -0.42 -12.06
C LEU A 247 8.70 -0.64 -11.80
N THR A 248 9.12 -1.88 -11.54
CA THR A 248 10.53 -2.22 -11.42
C THR A 248 11.25 -2.07 -12.75
N GLU A 249 10.68 -2.58 -13.85
CA GLU A 249 11.23 -2.36 -15.20
C GLU A 249 11.31 -0.87 -15.54
N LEU A 250 10.24 -0.10 -15.27
CA LEU A 250 10.24 1.35 -15.49
C LEU A 250 11.37 2.04 -14.71
N ARG A 251 11.64 1.65 -13.46
CA ARG A 251 12.73 2.23 -12.64
C ARG A 251 14.11 1.99 -13.26
N LEU A 252 14.29 0.93 -14.06
CA LEU A 252 15.54 0.65 -14.77
C LEU A 252 15.74 1.57 -15.99
N GLU A 253 14.69 2.23 -16.49
CA GLU A 253 14.76 3.18 -17.62
C GLU A 253 15.29 4.59 -17.24
N GLY A 254 15.62 4.83 -15.96
CA GLY A 254 16.25 6.08 -15.52
C GLY A 254 15.36 7.31 -15.67
N ASP A 255 15.68 8.21 -16.61
CA ASP A 255 14.97 9.49 -16.79
C ASP A 255 13.49 9.29 -17.17
N SER A 256 13.17 8.23 -17.92
CA SER A 256 11.79 7.84 -18.25
C SER A 256 10.94 7.61 -16.99
N TYR A 257 11.52 6.99 -15.95
CA TYR A 257 10.86 6.86 -14.65
C TYR A 257 10.62 8.23 -13.99
N LEU A 258 11.58 9.15 -14.06
CA LEU A 258 11.45 10.47 -13.45
C LEU A 258 10.37 11.31 -14.15
N GLU A 259 10.25 11.22 -15.46
CA GLU A 259 9.18 11.83 -16.25
C GLU A 259 7.82 11.22 -15.92
N THR A 260 7.73 9.89 -15.95
CA THR A 260 6.50 9.15 -15.64
C THR A 260 6.03 9.41 -14.21
N ARG A 261 6.96 9.46 -13.25
CA ARG A 261 6.66 9.78 -11.84
C ARG A 261 6.10 11.19 -11.69
N ARG A 262 6.65 12.19 -12.39
CA ARG A 262 6.12 13.57 -12.39
C ARG A 262 4.72 13.62 -13.00
N ALA A 263 4.50 12.95 -14.12
CA ALA A 263 3.17 12.85 -14.74
C ALA A 263 2.15 12.15 -13.82
N ALA A 264 2.54 11.07 -13.14
CA ALA A 264 1.70 10.35 -12.19
C ALA A 264 1.33 11.23 -10.97
N LEU A 265 2.28 12.02 -10.46
CA LEU A 265 2.01 12.99 -9.39
C LEU A 265 0.99 14.04 -9.82
N LEU A 266 1.14 14.62 -11.01
CA LEU A 266 0.20 15.59 -11.56
C LEU A 266 -1.21 14.99 -11.71
N ARG A 267 -1.31 13.75 -12.23
CA ARG A 267 -2.59 13.02 -12.32
C ARG A 267 -3.24 12.85 -10.96
N ARG A 268 -2.47 12.47 -9.93
CA ARG A 268 -2.96 12.30 -8.56
C ARG A 268 -3.47 13.61 -7.98
N LEU A 269 -2.70 14.69 -8.11
CA LEU A 269 -3.08 16.02 -7.59
C LEU A 269 -4.33 16.55 -8.30
N ALA A 270 -4.43 16.38 -9.61
CA ALA A 270 -5.64 16.75 -10.35
C ALA A 270 -6.87 15.95 -9.91
N ARG A 271 -6.72 14.63 -9.66
CA ARG A 271 -7.80 13.80 -9.11
C ARG A 271 -8.29 14.33 -7.75
N GLN A 272 -7.37 14.72 -6.88
CA GLN A 272 -7.70 15.31 -5.57
C GLN A 272 -8.39 16.67 -5.72
N ALA A 273 -7.93 17.52 -6.63
CA ALA A 273 -8.52 18.84 -6.86
C ALA A 273 -9.93 18.77 -7.50
N LEU A 274 -10.24 17.67 -8.20
CA LEU A 274 -11.50 17.46 -8.90
C LEU A 274 -12.46 16.52 -8.16
N GLU A 275 -12.14 16.15 -6.92
CA GLU A 275 -12.96 15.23 -6.14
C GLU A 275 -14.40 15.77 -5.98
N GLY A 276 -15.39 14.99 -6.41
CA GLY A 276 -16.80 15.38 -6.40
C GLY A 276 -17.26 16.27 -7.57
N ALA A 277 -16.37 16.69 -8.48
CA ALA A 277 -16.73 17.44 -9.67
C ALA A 277 -17.12 16.51 -10.83
N ALA A 278 -18.31 16.72 -11.41
CA ALA A 278 -18.73 16.02 -12.62
C ALA A 278 -18.11 16.69 -13.86
N LEU A 279 -17.54 15.88 -14.75
CA LEU A 279 -17.02 16.37 -16.03
C LEU A 279 -18.17 16.53 -17.05
N PRO A 280 -18.23 17.65 -17.80
CA PRO A 280 -19.20 17.80 -18.87
C PRO A 280 -19.04 16.70 -19.94
N PRO A 281 -20.15 16.12 -20.45
CA PRO A 281 -20.08 15.05 -21.45
C PRO A 281 -19.31 15.41 -22.73
N ALA A 282 -19.35 16.69 -23.13
CA ALA A 282 -18.63 17.18 -24.30
C ALA A 282 -17.10 17.11 -24.10
N GLU A 283 -16.60 17.51 -22.93
CA GLU A 283 -15.16 17.45 -22.62
C GLU A 283 -14.66 16.01 -22.55
N LEU A 284 -15.47 15.09 -22.02
CA LEU A 284 -15.15 13.67 -22.00
C LEU A 284 -15.10 13.07 -23.41
N ALA A 285 -16.05 13.43 -24.27
CA ALA A 285 -16.09 12.97 -25.66
C ALA A 285 -14.88 13.49 -26.47
N GLU A 286 -14.53 14.76 -26.29
CA GLU A 286 -13.36 15.37 -26.91
C GLU A 286 -12.06 14.70 -26.43
N ALA A 287 -11.89 14.51 -25.12
CA ALA A 287 -10.72 13.83 -24.57
C ALA A 287 -10.60 12.38 -25.07
N LYS A 288 -11.73 11.67 -25.20
CA LYS A 288 -11.79 10.31 -25.74
C LYS A 288 -11.33 10.29 -27.21
N LEU A 289 -11.80 11.24 -28.02
CA LEU A 289 -11.41 11.34 -29.42
C LEU A 289 -9.93 11.72 -29.58
N ALA A 290 -9.48 12.73 -28.82
CA ALA A 290 -8.10 13.19 -28.80
C ALA A 290 -7.11 12.11 -28.38
N PHE A 291 -7.51 11.20 -27.49
CA PHE A 291 -6.71 10.02 -27.13
C PHE A 291 -6.68 8.96 -28.23
N ARG A 292 -7.83 8.69 -28.87
CA ARG A 292 -7.98 7.60 -29.84
C ARG A 292 -7.37 7.91 -31.21
N LEU A 293 -7.44 9.15 -31.67
CA LEU A 293 -7.00 9.54 -33.02
C LEU A 293 -5.52 9.26 -33.28
N PRO A 294 -4.55 9.68 -32.44
CA PRO A 294 -3.13 9.45 -32.69
C PRO A 294 -2.73 7.97 -32.64
N LEU A 295 -3.47 7.17 -31.86
CA LEU A 295 -3.24 5.74 -31.70
C LEU A 295 -3.98 4.89 -32.74
N GLY A 296 -4.75 5.52 -33.64
CA GLY A 296 -5.54 4.80 -34.66
C GLY A 296 -6.70 3.98 -34.09
N LEU A 297 -7.13 4.23 -32.84
CA LEU A 297 -8.10 3.39 -32.10
C LEU A 297 -9.56 3.74 -32.47
N LEU A 298 -9.88 3.90 -33.75
CA LEU A 298 -11.21 4.37 -34.18
C LEU A 298 -12.29 3.29 -34.14
N ARG A 299 -11.93 2.02 -34.36
CA ARG A 299 -12.88 0.91 -34.28
C ARG A 299 -12.99 0.41 -32.84
N GLN A 300 -14.16 -0.12 -32.49
CA GLN A 300 -14.38 -0.70 -31.16
C GLN A 300 -13.48 -1.92 -30.90
N THR A 301 -13.21 -2.70 -31.95
CA THR A 301 -12.28 -3.85 -31.89
C THR A 301 -10.87 -3.42 -31.54
N ASP A 302 -10.37 -2.35 -32.16
CA ASP A 302 -9.00 -1.88 -31.96
C ASP A 302 -8.84 -1.32 -30.55
N LEU A 303 -9.86 -0.59 -30.07
CA LEU A 303 -9.89 -0.11 -28.68
C LEU A 303 -9.94 -1.26 -27.67
N ALA A 304 -10.75 -2.30 -27.92
CA ALA A 304 -10.85 -3.45 -27.03
C ALA A 304 -9.53 -4.23 -26.96
N ALA A 305 -8.87 -4.44 -28.11
CA ALA A 305 -7.54 -5.05 -28.17
C ALA A 305 -6.51 -4.22 -27.38
N TRP A 306 -6.46 -2.91 -27.62
CA TRP A 306 -5.57 -2.02 -26.88
C TRP A 306 -5.85 -2.05 -25.37
N CYS A 307 -7.11 -2.07 -24.93
CA CYS A 307 -7.45 -2.18 -23.52
C CYS A 307 -6.95 -3.51 -22.92
N ALA A 308 -7.16 -4.62 -23.62
CA ALA A 308 -6.69 -5.94 -23.19
C ALA A 308 -5.16 -5.98 -23.05
N ASP A 309 -4.44 -5.47 -24.04
CA ASP A 309 -2.97 -5.41 -24.04
C ASP A 309 -2.40 -4.55 -22.89
N ASN A 310 -3.17 -3.56 -22.41
CA ASN A 310 -2.80 -2.67 -21.31
C ASN A 310 -3.43 -3.06 -19.97
N GLY A 311 -4.03 -4.25 -19.86
CA GLY A 311 -4.65 -4.71 -18.60
C GLY A 311 -5.86 -3.89 -18.15
N LEU A 312 -6.51 -3.17 -19.07
CA LEU A 312 -7.64 -2.29 -18.79
C LEU A 312 -8.97 -2.96 -19.11
N THR A 313 -9.94 -2.79 -18.21
CA THR A 313 -11.36 -3.01 -18.52
C THR A 313 -11.93 -1.81 -19.28
N GLN A 314 -13.10 -1.97 -19.89
CA GLN A 314 -13.80 -0.84 -20.51
C GLN A 314 -14.09 0.30 -19.50
N LEU A 315 -14.46 -0.05 -18.26
CA LEU A 315 -14.62 0.93 -17.18
C LEU A 315 -13.30 1.59 -16.79
N GLY A 316 -12.20 0.82 -16.74
CA GLY A 316 -10.87 1.35 -16.49
C GLY A 316 -10.43 2.34 -17.56
N PHE A 317 -10.74 2.07 -18.83
CA PHE A 317 -10.50 3.00 -19.92
C PHE A 317 -11.33 4.28 -19.77
N GLU A 318 -12.63 4.17 -19.45
CA GLU A 318 -13.47 5.35 -19.23
C GLU A 318 -12.96 6.21 -18.07
N ALA A 319 -12.52 5.59 -16.97
CA ALA A 319 -11.88 6.28 -15.86
C ALA A 319 -10.57 6.97 -16.27
N LEU A 320 -9.72 6.30 -17.05
CA LEU A 320 -8.48 6.87 -17.59
C LEU A 320 -8.75 8.13 -18.43
N ILE A 321 -9.77 8.09 -19.29
CA ILE A 321 -10.14 9.23 -20.14
C ILE A 321 -10.75 10.35 -19.30
N ALA A 322 -11.59 10.03 -18.31
CA ALA A 322 -12.16 11.02 -17.41
C ALA A 322 -11.07 11.77 -16.62
N GLU A 323 -10.08 11.04 -16.09
CA GLU A 323 -8.94 11.66 -15.42
C GLU A 323 -8.15 12.60 -16.34
N ARG A 324 -7.90 12.16 -17.57
CA ARG A 324 -7.20 12.97 -18.57
C ARG A 324 -8.00 14.23 -18.91
N ALA A 325 -9.30 14.09 -19.16
CA ALA A 325 -10.19 15.21 -19.44
C ALA A 325 -10.21 16.22 -18.28
N GLY A 326 -10.28 15.72 -17.05
CA GLY A 326 -10.25 16.53 -15.84
C GLY A 326 -8.97 17.31 -15.67
N LEU A 327 -7.81 16.67 -15.87
CA LEU A 327 -6.51 17.33 -15.80
C LEU A 327 -6.39 18.47 -16.83
N GLU A 328 -6.74 18.22 -18.09
CA GLU A 328 -6.71 19.23 -19.15
C GLU A 328 -7.72 20.36 -18.88
N GLY A 329 -8.91 20.02 -18.39
CA GLY A 329 -9.91 21.01 -17.99
C GLY A 329 -9.46 21.88 -16.82
N LEU A 330 -8.74 21.31 -15.85
CA LEU A 330 -8.14 22.05 -14.75
C LEU A 330 -7.05 22.99 -15.24
N ALA A 331 -6.14 22.51 -16.09
CA ALA A 331 -5.09 23.33 -16.69
C ALA A 331 -5.69 24.56 -17.40
N ARG A 332 -6.70 24.35 -18.27
CA ARG A 332 -7.40 25.44 -18.96
C ARG A 332 -8.00 26.49 -18.03
N ARG A 333 -8.58 26.08 -16.90
CA ARG A 333 -9.15 27.03 -15.91
C ARG A 333 -8.08 27.87 -15.22
N GLU A 334 -6.88 27.31 -15.09
CA GLU A 334 -5.74 27.94 -14.42
C GLU A 334 -4.73 28.57 -15.42
N ASP A 335 -4.97 28.53 -16.74
CA ASP A 335 -4.00 29.01 -17.75
C ASP A 335 -3.48 30.43 -17.44
N ALA A 336 -4.36 31.32 -16.98
CA ALA A 336 -3.98 32.68 -16.61
C ALA A 336 -3.11 32.75 -15.34
N SER A 337 -3.38 31.89 -14.35
CA SER A 337 -2.63 31.84 -13.09
C SER A 337 -1.28 31.13 -13.27
N LEU A 338 -1.18 30.19 -14.22
CA LEU A 338 0.03 29.42 -14.54
C LEU A 338 1.11 30.20 -15.30
N GLY A 339 0.84 31.44 -15.73
CA GLY A 339 1.77 32.25 -16.51
C GLY A 339 3.19 32.36 -15.90
N PRO A 340 3.33 32.75 -14.62
CA PRO A 340 4.63 32.80 -13.94
C PRO A 340 5.36 31.44 -13.90
N GLU A 341 4.63 30.35 -13.67
CA GLU A 341 5.14 28.98 -13.58
C GLU A 341 5.61 28.48 -14.95
N LEU A 342 4.90 28.82 -16.02
CA LEU A 342 5.32 28.55 -17.40
C LEU A 342 6.63 29.29 -17.71
N ILE A 343 6.77 30.56 -17.30
CA ILE A 343 8.02 31.31 -17.47
C ILE A 343 9.15 30.70 -16.65
N ALA A 344 8.90 30.27 -15.42
CA ALA A 344 9.89 29.57 -14.60
C ALA A 344 10.34 28.27 -15.27
N SER A 345 9.40 27.47 -15.78
CA SER A 345 9.67 26.21 -16.50
C SER A 345 10.50 26.46 -17.77
N LEU A 346 10.22 27.54 -18.51
CA LEU A 346 11.03 27.91 -19.68
C LEU A 346 12.46 28.31 -19.32
N ARG A 347 12.69 28.88 -18.14
CA ARG A 347 14.05 29.20 -17.65
C ARG A 347 14.81 27.93 -17.27
N GLU A 348 14.16 27.01 -16.57
CA GLU A 348 14.74 25.72 -16.22
C GLU A 348 15.09 24.90 -17.47
N ALA A 349 14.20 24.90 -18.47
CA ALA A 349 14.44 24.24 -19.76
C ALA A 349 15.40 25.02 -20.69
N ASN A 350 15.98 26.14 -20.24
CA ASN A 350 16.85 27.02 -21.03
C ASN A 350 16.25 27.51 -22.37
N ARG A 351 14.93 27.68 -22.45
CA ARG A 351 14.18 28.17 -23.64
C ARG A 351 13.73 29.62 -23.53
N TYR A 352 13.83 30.21 -22.34
CA TYR A 352 13.34 31.55 -22.05
C TYR A 352 14.03 32.63 -22.91
N ALA A 353 15.36 32.57 -23.04
CA ALA A 353 16.12 33.61 -23.74
C ALA A 353 15.71 33.75 -25.21
N ASP A 354 15.56 32.62 -25.92
CA ASP A 354 15.17 32.59 -27.33
C ASP A 354 13.75 33.12 -27.54
N LEU A 355 12.80 32.67 -26.72
CA LEU A 355 11.41 33.13 -26.79
C LEU A 355 11.28 34.62 -26.45
N ARG A 356 12.03 35.10 -25.45
CA ARG A 356 12.10 36.52 -25.11
C ARG A 356 12.64 37.35 -26.27
N ALA A 357 13.74 36.93 -26.89
CA ALA A 357 14.33 37.63 -28.03
C ALA A 357 13.36 37.71 -29.21
N ARG A 358 12.64 36.62 -29.50
CA ARG A 358 11.58 36.60 -30.53
C ARG A 358 10.43 37.54 -30.18
N ALA A 359 9.97 37.54 -28.93
CA ALA A 359 8.89 38.41 -28.47
C ALA A 359 9.27 39.90 -28.59
N SER A 360 10.49 40.26 -28.17
CA SER A 360 11.02 41.63 -28.30
C SER A 360 11.09 42.07 -29.77
N ARG A 361 11.65 41.23 -30.65
CA ARG A 361 11.66 41.53 -32.10
C ARG A 361 10.27 41.75 -32.67
N LYS A 362 9.28 40.93 -32.28
CA LYS A 362 7.88 41.13 -32.73
C LYS A 362 7.30 42.46 -32.25
N ALA A 363 7.62 42.89 -31.04
CA ALA A 363 7.16 44.17 -30.50
C ALA A 363 7.77 45.35 -31.29
N ASP A 364 9.08 45.30 -31.58
CA ASP A 364 9.76 46.31 -32.40
C ASP A 364 9.17 46.36 -33.83
N LEU A 365 8.82 45.20 -34.39
CA LEU A 365 8.18 45.12 -35.71
C LEU A 365 6.76 45.69 -35.74
N SER A 366 6.08 45.75 -34.59
CA SER A 366 4.75 46.35 -34.49
C SER A 366 4.78 47.88 -34.50
N CYS A 367 5.91 48.51 -34.12
CA CYS A 367 6.03 49.97 -34.13
C CYS A 367 6.51 50.54 -35.48
N GLU A 368 6.97 49.70 -36.40
CA GLU A 368 7.43 50.12 -37.73
C GLU A 368 6.29 50.07 -38.78
N ARG A 369 6.18 51.10 -39.64
CA ARG A 369 5.27 51.08 -40.80
C ARG A 369 5.73 50.06 -41.83
N ARG A 370 4.92 49.02 -42.09
CA ARG A 370 5.29 47.84 -42.89
C ARG A 370 4.16 47.34 -43.79
N PRO A 371 4.47 46.47 -44.79
CA PRO A 371 3.48 45.96 -45.74
C PRO A 371 2.27 45.32 -45.07
N ALA A 372 1.12 45.45 -45.73
CA ALA A 372 -0.14 44.89 -45.26
C ALA A 372 0.00 43.39 -45.00
N ALA A 373 -0.50 42.93 -43.85
CA ALA A 373 -0.55 41.51 -43.55
C ALA A 373 -1.53 40.84 -44.54
N PRO A 374 -1.25 39.60 -44.98
CA PRO A 374 -2.19 38.88 -45.82
C PRO A 374 -3.51 38.63 -45.07
N PRO A 375 -4.63 38.40 -45.78
CA PRO A 375 -5.92 38.13 -45.15
C PRO A 375 -5.85 36.93 -44.19
N VAL A 376 -6.65 36.98 -43.13
CA VAL A 376 -6.69 35.97 -42.05
C VAL A 376 -6.75 34.51 -42.55
N PRO A 377 -7.57 34.14 -43.56
CA PRO A 377 -7.59 32.77 -44.07
C PRO A 377 -6.24 32.27 -44.61
N VAL A 378 -5.48 33.17 -45.25
CA VAL A 378 -4.14 32.86 -45.78
C VAL A 378 -3.14 32.66 -44.63
N LEU A 379 -3.22 33.49 -43.59
CA LEU A 379 -2.39 33.37 -42.39
C LEU A 379 -2.64 32.05 -41.64
N ILE A 380 -3.91 31.66 -41.50
CA ILE A 380 -4.32 30.39 -40.88
C ILE A 380 -3.75 29.21 -41.67
N GLY A 381 -3.94 29.19 -42.99
CA GLY A 381 -3.41 28.14 -43.87
C GLY A 381 -1.89 28.04 -43.81
N TRP A 382 -1.19 29.18 -43.81
CA TRP A 382 0.26 29.23 -43.65
C TRP A 382 0.72 28.72 -42.28
N TYR A 383 0.08 29.14 -41.19
CA TYR A 383 0.47 28.74 -39.85
C TYR A 383 0.28 27.24 -39.63
N PHE A 384 -0.90 26.69 -39.94
CA PHE A 384 -1.13 25.26 -39.74
C PHE A 384 -0.37 24.40 -40.75
N GLY A 385 -0.45 24.73 -42.03
CA GLY A 385 0.16 23.92 -43.10
C GLY A 385 1.68 24.04 -43.16
N THR A 386 2.22 25.27 -43.11
CA THR A 386 3.65 25.52 -43.30
C THR A 386 4.43 25.55 -42.00
N ARG A 387 3.88 26.11 -40.91
CA ARG A 387 4.63 26.24 -39.64
C ARG A 387 4.46 25.03 -38.73
N LEU A 388 3.24 24.53 -38.58
CA LEU A 388 2.95 23.40 -37.70
C LEU A 388 2.90 22.04 -38.41
N GLY A 389 2.84 22.03 -39.75
CA GLY A 389 2.77 20.79 -40.53
C GLY A 389 1.50 19.96 -40.28
N ARG A 390 0.37 20.62 -39.98
CA ARG A 390 -0.89 19.96 -39.61
C ARG A 390 -2.10 20.59 -40.31
N ALA A 391 -3.22 19.85 -40.32
CA ALA A 391 -4.49 20.36 -40.84
C ALA A 391 -5.04 21.53 -40.00
N VAL A 392 -5.81 22.40 -40.65
CA VAL A 392 -6.54 23.48 -39.98
C VAL A 392 -7.65 22.86 -39.13
N PRO A 393 -7.75 23.19 -37.82
CA PRO A 393 -8.86 22.73 -36.99
C PRO A 393 -10.22 23.18 -37.52
N GLU A 394 -11.26 22.35 -37.34
CA GLU A 394 -12.63 22.71 -37.72
C GLU A 394 -13.17 23.90 -36.91
N ASP A 395 -12.79 23.97 -35.61
CA ASP A 395 -13.11 25.09 -34.73
C ASP A 395 -11.83 25.83 -34.30
N LEU A 396 -11.59 26.97 -34.93
CA LEU A 396 -10.44 27.83 -34.65
C LEU A 396 -10.57 28.60 -33.33
N ALA A 397 -11.79 28.90 -32.89
CA ALA A 397 -12.01 29.60 -31.63
C ALA A 397 -11.73 28.66 -30.45
N ALA A 398 -12.21 27.42 -30.53
CA ALA A 398 -11.87 26.37 -29.57
C ALA A 398 -10.35 26.10 -29.54
N TYR A 399 -9.69 26.04 -30.70
CA TYR A 399 -8.25 25.89 -30.76
C TYR A 399 -7.50 27.04 -30.07
N ALA A 400 -7.89 28.29 -30.35
CA ALA A 400 -7.28 29.47 -29.73
C ALA A 400 -7.44 29.43 -28.20
N ALA A 401 -8.65 29.14 -27.71
CA ALA A 401 -8.92 29.01 -26.28
C ALA A 401 -8.09 27.89 -25.64
N GLN A 402 -7.96 26.73 -26.31
CA GLN A 402 -7.13 25.61 -25.84
C GLN A 402 -5.64 25.96 -25.71
N HIS A 403 -5.16 26.98 -26.42
CA HIS A 403 -3.76 27.40 -26.42
C HIS A 403 -3.53 28.68 -25.61
N GLY A 404 -4.46 29.02 -24.71
CA GLY A 404 -4.33 30.15 -23.78
C GLY A 404 -4.55 31.53 -24.41
N PHE A 405 -5.12 31.61 -25.62
CA PHE A 405 -5.50 32.90 -26.22
C PHE A 405 -6.88 33.35 -25.71
N ALA A 406 -7.03 34.64 -25.42
CA ALA A 406 -8.29 35.23 -24.95
C ALA A 406 -9.45 35.13 -25.96
N GLY A 407 -9.15 34.85 -27.22
CA GLY A 407 -10.13 34.67 -28.30
C GLY A 407 -9.46 34.56 -29.66
N LEU A 408 -10.28 34.37 -30.69
CA LEU A 408 -9.81 34.22 -32.07
C LEU A 408 -9.05 35.46 -32.56
N ASP A 409 -9.49 36.66 -32.17
CA ASP A 409 -8.84 37.91 -32.58
C ASP A 409 -7.40 38.00 -32.06
N GLY A 410 -7.18 37.72 -30.77
CA GLY A 410 -5.83 37.71 -30.18
C GLY A 410 -4.92 36.65 -30.80
N PHE A 411 -5.47 35.49 -31.18
CA PHE A 411 -4.74 34.49 -31.93
C PHE A 411 -4.36 34.99 -33.33
N CYS A 412 -5.30 35.60 -34.07
CA CYS A 412 -5.03 36.18 -35.38
C CYS A 412 -3.98 37.30 -35.34
N GLU A 413 -4.01 38.17 -34.32
CA GLU A 413 -2.98 39.19 -34.09
C GLU A 413 -1.60 38.56 -33.87
N ALA A 414 -1.52 37.49 -33.07
CA ALA A 414 -0.29 36.75 -32.85
C ALA A 414 0.26 36.12 -34.14
N LEU A 415 -0.63 35.62 -35.03
CA LEU A 415 -0.25 35.10 -36.34
C LEU A 415 0.31 36.18 -37.26
N VAL A 416 -0.29 37.38 -37.28
CA VAL A 416 0.22 38.52 -38.04
C VAL A 416 1.65 38.88 -37.58
N ALA A 417 1.88 38.95 -36.27
CA ALA A 417 3.19 39.24 -35.72
C ALA A 417 4.22 38.15 -36.05
N GLU A 418 3.82 36.88 -36.01
CA GLU A 418 4.67 35.75 -36.41
C GLU A 418 5.01 35.77 -37.91
N TYR A 419 4.04 36.07 -38.78
CA TYR A 419 4.26 36.19 -40.22
C TYR A 419 5.26 37.30 -40.55
N ARG A 420 5.10 38.48 -39.93
CA ARG A 420 6.02 39.61 -40.12
C ARG A 420 7.45 39.31 -39.69
N LEU A 421 7.61 38.59 -38.57
CA LEU A 421 8.93 38.16 -38.11
C LEU A 421 9.58 37.20 -39.12
N CYS A 422 8.81 36.24 -39.65
CA CYS A 422 9.30 35.27 -40.63
C CYS A 422 9.61 35.90 -41.99
N ALA A 423 8.88 36.92 -42.41
CA ALA A 423 9.09 37.60 -43.68
C ALA A 423 10.41 38.42 -43.74
N GLN A 424 11.12 38.57 -42.63
CA GLN A 424 12.45 39.18 -42.56
C GLN A 424 13.60 38.18 -42.47
N SER A 425 13.28 36.92 -42.20
CA SER A 425 14.24 35.83 -42.05
C SER A 425 14.51 35.23 -43.42
#